data_AF-A0A1I1T2X2-F1
#
_entry.id   AF-A0A1I1T2X2-F1
#
_cell.length_a   1.000
_cell.length_b   1.000
_cell.length_c   1.000
_cell.angle_alpha   90.00
_cell.angle_beta   90.00
_cell.angle_gamma   90.00
#
_symmetry.space_group_name_H-M   'P 1'
#
loop_
_entity.id
_entity.type
_entity.pdbx_description
1 polymer ?
#
loop_
_entity_poly.entity_id
_entity_poly.type
_entity_poly.pdbx_seq_one_letter_code
_entity_poly.pdbx_strand_id
1 'polypeptide(L)' 'MSPALIALDVAAFAIDTTEFVMMGVVPDVARDPTVTITEAGLLLTAYALAVAVGAPTVTVLAGRLPRGALRLG' A
#
# COMPACT_ATOMS: atom_id res chain seq x y z
N MET A 1 -23.98 -8.11 -1.16
CA MET A 1 -22.86 -7.50 -1.93
C MET A 1 -21.97 -8.63 -2.43
N SER A 2 -21.42 -8.52 -3.64
CA SER A 2 -20.49 -9.54 -4.16
C SER A 2 -19.22 -9.59 -3.29
N PRO A 3 -18.66 -10.77 -2.96
CA PRO A 3 -17.38 -10.88 -2.25
C PRO A 3 -16.25 -10.10 -2.94
N ALA A 4 -16.30 -10.01 -4.27
CA ALA A 4 -15.33 -9.23 -5.05
C ALA A 4 -15.43 -7.72 -4.80
N LEU A 5 -16.64 -7.19 -4.56
CA LEU A 5 -16.83 -5.77 -4.24
C LEU A 5 -16.35 -5.46 -2.83
N ILE A 6 -16.58 -6.35 -1.86
CA ILE A 6 -16.05 -6.19 -0.50
C ILE A 6 -14.51 -6.21 -0.53
N ALA A 7 -13.91 -7.13 -1.28
CA ALA A 7 -12.46 -7.17 -1.45
C ALA A 7 -11.92 -5.90 -2.12
N LEU A 8 -12.63 -5.35 -3.11
CA LEU A 8 -12.28 -4.10 -3.77
C LEU A 8 -12.37 -2.90 -2.82
N ASP A 9 -13.46 -2.80 -2.05
CA ASP A 9 -13.67 -1.71 -1.08
C ASP A 9 -12.60 -1.74 0.01
N VAL A 10 -12.27 -2.92 0.55
CA VAL A 10 -11.20 -3.08 1.55
C VAL A 10 -9.84 -2.72 0.96
N ALA A 11 -9.56 -3.13 -0.28
CA ALA A 11 -8.31 -2.78 -0.94
C ALA A 11 -8.18 -1.27 -1.18
N ALA A 12 -9.24 -0.61 -1.67
CA ALA A 12 -9.27 0.83 -1.86
C ALA A 12 -9.09 1.58 -0.53
N PHE A 13 -9.83 1.17 0.51
CA PHE A 13 -9.72 1.75 1.85
C PHE A 13 -8.30 1.63 2.43
N ALA A 14 -7.66 0.46 2.27
CA ALA A 14 -6.30 0.24 2.76
C ALA A 14 -5.28 1.15 2.04
N ILE A 15 -5.40 1.28 0.71
CA ILE A 15 -4.53 2.14 -0.10
C ILE A 15 -4.67 3.61 0.32
N ASP A 16 -5.91 4.10 0.42
CA ASP A 16 -6.19 5.47 0.83
C ASP A 16 -5.65 5.75 2.23
N THR A 17 -5.84 4.82 3.17
CA THR A 17 -5.33 4.95 4.55
C THR A 17 -3.81 5.12 4.57
N THR A 18 -3.06 4.39 3.74
CA THR A 18 -1.60 4.58 3.63
C THR A 18 -1.21 5.95 3.07
N GLU A 19 -1.98 6.53 2.16
CA GLU A 19 -1.72 7.86 1.62
C GLU A 19 -1.92 8.94 2.69
N PHE A 20 -3.01 8.85 3.46
CA PHE A 20 -3.29 9.76 4.56
C PHE A 20 -2.24 9.66 5.69
N VAL A 21 -1.76 8.46 6.00
CA VAL A 21 -0.69 8.27 6.99
C VAL A 21 0.60 8.95 6.52
N MET A 22 0.99 8.80 5.26
CA MET A 22 2.19 9.46 4.72
C MET A 22 2.06 10.99 4.76
N MET A 23 0.88 11.53 4.44
CA MET A 23 0.63 12.96 4.53
C MET A 23 0.71 13.50 5.96
N GLY A 24 0.42 12.68 6.97
CA GLY A 24 0.60 13.01 8.39
C GLY A 24 2.05 12.91 8.88
N VAL A 25 2.79 11.92 8.39
CA VAL A 25 4.20 11.66 8.79
C VAL A 25 5.16 12.67 8.17
N VAL A 26 4.98 13.06 6.91
CA VAL A 26 5.89 13.98 6.22
C VAL A 26 6.04 15.34 6.94
N PRO A 27 4.98 16.01 7.42
CA PRO A 27 5.08 17.21 8.24
C PRO A 27 5.83 17.00 9.55
N ASP A 28 5.70 15.84 10.19
CA ASP A 28 6.39 15.53 11.45
C ASP A 28 7.88 15.26 11.21
N VAL A 29 8.23 14.57 10.13
CA VAL A 29 9.63 14.43 9.68
C VAL A 29 10.23 15.78 9.33
N ALA A 30 9.46 16.68 8.71
CA ALA A 30 9.91 18.04 8.39
C ALA A 30 10.05 18.96 9.61
N ARG A 31 9.50 18.58 10.78
CA ARG A 31 9.72 19.28 12.06
C ARG A 31 10.99 18.85 12.76
N ASP A 32 11.59 17.72 12.35
CA ASP A 32 12.87 17.30 12.88
C ASP A 32 13.99 18.17 12.26
N PRO A 33 14.73 18.96 13.06
CA PRO A 33 15.76 19.85 12.55
C PRO A 33 16.95 19.10 11.90
N THR A 34 17.02 17.78 12.03
CA THR A 34 18.07 16.95 11.45
C THR A 34 17.72 16.37 10.08
N VAL A 35 16.44 16.42 9.66
CA VAL A 35 15.98 15.79 8.42
C VAL A 35 15.58 16.84 7.40
N THR A 36 16.11 16.72 6.18
CA THR A 36 15.76 17.62 5.08
C THR A 36 14.45 17.20 4.40
N ILE A 37 13.71 18.16 3.83
CA ILE A 37 12.53 17.90 3.00
C ILE A 37 12.88 16.94 1.85
N THR A 38 14.09 17.05 1.31
CA THR A 38 14.59 16.16 0.26
C THR A 38 14.72 14.71 0.72
N GLU A 39 15.25 14.46 1.92
CA GLU A 39 15.34 13.10 2.48
C GLU A 39 13.96 12.49 2.73
N ALA A 40 13.02 13.28 3.28
CA ALA A 40 11.63 12.85 3.46
C ALA A 40 10.98 12.47 2.12
N GLY A 41 11.20 13.29 1.08
CA GLY A 41 10.71 13.02 -0.28
C GLY A 41 11.34 11.77 -0.91
N LEU A 42 12.63 11.52 -0.66
CA LEU A 42 13.32 10.32 -1.13
C LEU A 42 12.78 9.05 -0.46
N LEU A 43 12.51 9.09 0.86
CA LEU A 43 11.88 7.98 1.58
C LEU A 43 10.49 7.64 1.02
N LEU A 44 9.66 8.67 0.78
CA LEU A 44 8.35 8.49 0.14
C LEU A 44 8.48 7.90 -1.27
N THR A 45 9.44 8.38 -2.06
CA THR A 45 9.69 7.87 -3.41
C THR A 45 10.13 6.41 -3.39
N ALA A 46 11.03 6.03 -2.48
CA ALA A 46 11.47 4.64 -2.31
C ALA A 46 10.31 3.72 -1.89
N TYR A 47 9.45 4.17 -0.99
CA TYR A 47 8.23 3.45 -0.62
C TYR A 47 7.29 3.27 -1.84
N ALA A 48 7.02 4.34 -2.58
CA ALA A 48 6.17 4.27 -3.77
C ALA A 48 6.73 3.30 -4.82
N LEU A 49 8.04 3.28 -5.03
CA LEU A 49 8.71 2.32 -5.91
C LEU A 49 8.54 0.88 -5.42
N ALA A 50 8.71 0.64 -4.11
CA ALA A 50 8.51 -0.66 -3.49
C ALA A 50 7.07 -1.17 -3.68
N VAL A 51 6.07 -0.30 -3.51
CA VAL A 51 4.65 -0.64 -3.75
C VAL A 51 4.38 -0.89 -5.23
N ALA A 52 4.92 -0.05 -6.13
CA ALA A 52 4.73 -0.17 -7.57
C ALA A 52 5.27 -1.49 -8.13
N VAL A 53 6.36 -2.02 -7.56
CA VAL A 53 6.92 -3.32 -7.94
C VAL A 53 6.28 -4.46 -7.14
N GLY A 54 6.05 -4.25 -5.84
CA GLY A 54 5.51 -5.24 -4.92
C GLY A 54 4.10 -5.68 -5.27
N ALA A 55 3.20 -4.74 -5.57
CA ALA A 55 1.80 -5.08 -5.85
C ALA A 55 1.63 -5.99 -7.09
N PRO A 56 2.24 -5.72 -8.26
CA PRO A 56 2.25 -6.64 -9.39
C PRO A 56 2.88 -8.00 -9.05
N THR A 57 4.00 -7.99 -8.33
CA THR A 57 4.72 -9.22 -7.94
C THR A 57 3.83 -10.12 -7.07
N VAL A 58 3.21 -9.55 -6.04
CA VAL A 58 2.28 -10.26 -5.15
C VAL A 58 1.04 -10.71 -5.92
N THR A 59 0.50 -9.89 -6.82
CA THR A 59 -0.66 -10.25 -7.66
C THR A 59 -0.37 -11.45 -8.55
N VAL A 60 0.81 -11.48 -9.20
CA VAL A 60 1.23 -12.62 -10.03
C VAL A 60 1.42 -13.87 -9.19
N LEU A 61 2.06 -13.76 -8.02
CA LEU A 61 2.26 -14.90 -7.12
C LEU A 61 0.93 -15.43 -6.57
N ALA A 62 0.03 -14.55 -6.15
CA ALA A 62 -1.30 -14.90 -5.67
C ALA A 62 -2.15 -15.56 -6.77
N GLY A 63 -2.02 -15.11 -8.02
CA GLY A 63 -2.70 -15.70 -9.17
C GLY A 63 -2.24 -17.13 -9.52
N ARG A 64 -1.05 -17.55 -9.06
CA ARG A 64 -0.52 -18.91 -9.21
C ARG A 64 -0.98 -19.86 -8.12
N LEU A 65 -1.58 -19.36 -7.03
CA LEU A 65 -2.17 -20.21 -6.01
C LEU A 65 -3.41 -20.92 -6.61
N PRO A 66 -3.59 -22.23 -6.35
CA PRO A 66 -4.78 -22.93 -6.79
C PRO A 66 -6.01 -22.24 -6.20
N ARG A 67 -6.93 -21.79 -7.06
CA ARG A 67 -8.17 -21.05 -6.72
C ARG A 67 -9.20 -21.91 -5.93
N GLY A 68 -8.75 -22.98 -5.28
CA GLY A 68 -9.55 -24.13 -4.87
C GLY A 68 -9.70 -24.35 -3.36
N ALA A 69 -9.48 -23.35 -2.51
CA ALA A 69 -9.67 -23.50 -1.06
C ALA A 69 -10.79 -22.60 -0.48
N LEU A 70 -11.75 -22.17 -1.31
CA LEU A 70 -12.96 -21.49 -0.83
C LEU A 70 -14.22 -22.15 -1.39
N ARG A 71 -14.30 -23.47 -1.26
CA ARG A 71 -15.59 -24.10 -0.92
C ARG A 71 -15.78 -23.95 0.59
N LEU A 72 -16.04 -22.71 1.04
CA LEU A 72 -16.79 -22.55 2.28
C LEU A 72 -18.17 -23.09 1.94
N GLY A 73 -18.47 -24.26 2.53
CA GLY A 73 -19.80 -24.87 2.45
C GLY A 73 -20.86 -23.97 3.06
#